data_AF-A0A9E6EM06-F1
#
_entry.id   AF-A0A9E6EM06-F1
#
_cell.length_a   1.000
_cell.length_b   1.000
_cell.length_c   1.000
_cell.angle_alpha   90.00
_cell.angle_beta   90.00
_cell.angle_gamma   90.00
#
_symmetry.space_group_name_H-M   'P 1'
#
loop_
_entity.id
_entity.type
_entity.pdbx_description
1 polymer ?
#
loop_
_entity_poly.entity_id
_entity_poly.type
_entity_poly.pdbx_seq_one_letter_code
_entity_poly.pdbx_strand_id
1 'polypeptide(L)'
;FYPLLLGEEGGETRLPWIAAVLASAVFFLAARPALGVLGYAGFIGALPVAQALLLAPHVVRMRRLQGPRSLANLALVAGAALAFITVAIPLQLDNEWITLGWALLGAALAWLYTRVPHKGLLAWCAGLFAAVFARLVFNQAVFSYHPRGGMVVLNWYLYAYLVPAVCFFAAARLLKDRDDRVLPALPGLSRILPAGGAVLLFLLLNIEIADAFSTGPVLTFNLAHGSLAQDLSYTIGWAVFAILMLVAGVTSRSRVARVAAILLLTATVLKAFLHDLSSLSGLYRVASFVGLAMCLAGVAVILQKFVLRRTEASE
;
A
#
# COMPACT_ATOMS: atom_id res chain seq x y z
N PHE A 1 -22.05 -23.85 18.15
CA PHE A 1 -23.49 -24.15 18.35
C PHE A 1 -24.10 -23.53 19.61
N TYR A 2 -23.41 -23.45 20.75
CA TYR A 2 -23.93 -22.85 22.00
C TYR A 2 -24.61 -21.46 21.86
N PRO A 3 -24.10 -20.50 21.05
CA PRO A 3 -24.78 -19.19 20.86
C PRO A 3 -26.03 -19.24 19.97
N LEU A 4 -26.16 -20.27 19.13
CA LEU A 4 -27.30 -20.43 18.22
C LEU A 4 -28.54 -20.99 18.95
N LEU A 5 -28.39 -21.45 20.19
CA LEU A 5 -29.50 -22.04 20.95
C LEU A 5 -30.21 -21.00 21.85
N LEU A 6 -29.60 -19.83 22.08
CA LEU A 6 -30.04 -18.86 23.10
C LEU A 6 -31.15 -17.88 22.67
N GLY A 7 -31.99 -18.22 21.68
CA GLY A 7 -33.16 -17.38 21.32
C GLY A 7 -32.84 -15.90 21.05
N GLU A 8 -33.75 -15.00 21.44
CA GLU A 8 -33.56 -13.52 21.40
C GLU A 8 -32.74 -12.99 22.58
N GLU A 9 -32.75 -13.67 23.73
CA GLU A 9 -32.01 -13.32 24.95
C GLU A 9 -30.48 -13.45 24.80
N GLY A 10 -30.01 -14.26 23.86
CA GLY A 10 -28.58 -14.46 23.57
C GLY A 10 -27.84 -13.23 23.04
N GLY A 11 -28.57 -12.17 22.65
CA GLY A 11 -27.97 -10.89 22.27
C GLY A 11 -27.41 -10.08 23.45
N GLU A 12 -27.90 -10.32 24.66
CA GLU A 12 -27.56 -9.53 25.85
C GLU A 12 -26.32 -10.02 26.61
N THR A 13 -25.97 -11.30 26.45
CA THR A 13 -24.83 -11.94 27.13
C THR A 13 -23.63 -12.05 26.19
N ARG A 14 -22.43 -11.62 26.66
CA ARG A 14 -21.19 -11.65 25.86
C ARG A 14 -20.50 -13.03 25.87
N LEU A 15 -20.67 -13.79 26.94
CA LEU A 15 -19.99 -15.06 27.21
C LEU A 15 -20.12 -16.09 26.07
N PRO A 16 -21.30 -16.35 25.48
CA PRO A 16 -21.44 -17.34 24.42
C PRO A 16 -20.60 -17.00 23.17
N TRP A 17 -20.54 -15.72 22.82
CA TRP A 17 -19.85 -15.24 21.63
C TRP A 17 -18.32 -15.24 21.82
N ILE A 18 -17.87 -14.83 23.01
CA ILE A 18 -16.46 -14.96 23.40
C ILE A 18 -16.05 -16.43 23.39
N ALA A 19 -16.88 -17.32 23.96
CA ALA A 19 -16.61 -18.75 23.97
C ALA A 19 -16.52 -19.34 22.55
N ALA A 20 -17.36 -18.89 21.61
CA ALA A 20 -17.29 -19.33 20.21
C ALA A 20 -15.96 -18.90 19.54
N VAL A 21 -15.55 -17.64 19.72
CA VAL A 21 -14.28 -17.14 19.18
C VAL A 21 -13.07 -17.86 19.80
N LEU A 22 -13.08 -18.03 21.13
CA LEU A 22 -12.03 -18.76 21.85
C LEU A 22 -11.97 -20.23 21.43
N ALA A 23 -13.11 -20.89 21.29
CA ALA A 23 -13.17 -22.26 20.81
C ALA A 23 -12.58 -22.40 19.41
N SER A 24 -12.91 -21.48 18.48
CA SER A 24 -12.30 -21.46 17.14
C SER A 24 -10.79 -21.22 17.19
N ALA A 25 -10.31 -20.35 18.07
CA ALA A 25 -8.87 -20.09 18.24
C ALA A 25 -8.13 -21.30 18.81
N VAL A 26 -8.66 -21.92 19.87
CA VAL A 26 -8.09 -23.12 20.48
C VAL A 26 -8.09 -24.28 19.49
N PHE A 27 -9.19 -24.49 18.76
CA PHE A 27 -9.26 -25.53 17.74
C PHE A 27 -8.22 -25.29 16.64
N PHE A 28 -8.07 -24.05 16.15
CA PHE A 28 -7.05 -23.72 15.16
C PHE A 28 -5.64 -24.08 15.65
N LEU A 29 -5.28 -23.69 16.87
CA LEU A 29 -3.97 -23.98 17.46
C LEU A 29 -3.74 -25.49 17.65
N ALA A 30 -4.77 -26.24 18.05
CA ALA A 30 -4.68 -27.68 18.25
C ALA A 30 -4.66 -28.48 16.93
N ALA A 31 -5.44 -28.07 15.93
CA ALA A 31 -5.57 -28.76 14.66
C ALA A 31 -4.35 -28.54 13.73
N ARG A 32 -3.68 -27.39 13.85
CA ARG A 32 -2.51 -27.05 13.03
C ARG A 32 -1.39 -28.10 13.08
N PRO A 33 -0.86 -28.53 14.24
CA PRO A 33 0.17 -29.57 14.30
C PRO A 33 -0.33 -30.93 13.80
N ALA A 34 -1.60 -31.26 14.03
CA ALA A 34 -2.19 -32.51 13.57
C ALA A 34 -2.21 -32.63 12.02
N LEU A 35 -2.50 -31.54 11.30
CA LEU A 35 -2.38 -31.54 9.83
C LEU A 35 -0.95 -31.78 9.34
N GLY A 36 0.05 -31.29 10.09
CA GLY A 36 1.45 -31.56 9.79
C GLY A 36 1.78 -33.05 9.87
N VAL A 37 1.34 -33.72 10.94
CA VAL A 37 1.54 -35.17 11.14
C VAL A 37 0.82 -35.99 10.06
N LEU A 38 -0.36 -35.55 9.63
CA LEU A 38 -1.16 -36.22 8.60
C LEU A 38 -0.68 -35.96 7.16
N GLY A 39 0.39 -35.18 6.96
CA GLY A 39 0.93 -34.87 5.63
C GLY A 39 0.16 -33.80 4.84
N TYR A 40 -0.81 -33.11 5.47
CA TYR A 40 -1.63 -32.07 4.84
C TYR A 40 -1.12 -30.64 5.09
N ALA A 41 0.17 -30.49 5.37
CA ALA A 41 0.79 -29.17 5.61
C ALA A 41 0.60 -28.20 4.44
N GLY A 42 0.49 -28.70 3.20
CA GLY A 42 0.23 -27.88 2.00
C GLY A 42 -1.15 -27.19 1.97
N PHE A 43 -2.08 -27.55 2.86
CA PHE A 43 -3.42 -26.94 2.97
C PHE A 43 -3.64 -26.24 4.31
N ILE A 44 -2.57 -25.82 4.99
CA ILE A 44 -2.65 -25.27 6.35
C ILE A 44 -3.49 -23.98 6.41
N GLY A 45 -3.62 -23.24 5.32
CA GLY A 45 -4.50 -22.07 5.22
C GLY A 45 -6.00 -22.40 5.13
N ALA A 46 -6.37 -23.64 4.80
CA ALA A 46 -7.77 -24.06 4.80
C ALA A 46 -8.37 -24.07 6.22
N LEU A 47 -7.55 -24.33 7.25
CA LEU A 47 -7.99 -24.32 8.65
C LEU A 47 -8.60 -22.98 9.09
N PRO A 48 -7.89 -21.84 8.99
CA PRO A 48 -8.45 -20.56 9.41
C PRO A 48 -9.63 -20.15 8.51
N VAL A 49 -9.63 -20.50 7.21
CA VAL A 49 -10.81 -20.27 6.35
C VAL A 49 -12.02 -21.05 6.84
N ALA A 50 -11.85 -22.32 7.21
CA ALA A 50 -12.92 -23.13 7.79
C ALA A 50 -13.43 -22.53 9.10
N GLN A 51 -12.53 -22.02 9.97
CA GLN A 51 -12.94 -21.32 11.20
C GLN A 51 -13.74 -20.04 10.90
N ALA A 52 -13.33 -19.25 9.92
CA ALA A 52 -14.08 -18.07 9.51
C ALA A 52 -15.47 -18.43 8.98
N LEU A 53 -15.58 -19.51 8.20
CA LEU A 53 -16.86 -20.03 7.71
C LEU A 53 -17.76 -20.53 8.84
N LEU A 54 -17.21 -21.17 9.87
CA LEU A 54 -17.97 -21.58 11.06
C LEU A 54 -18.50 -20.38 11.85
N LEU A 55 -17.79 -19.25 11.84
CA LEU A 55 -18.23 -18.00 12.46
C LEU A 55 -19.24 -17.21 11.60
N ALA A 56 -19.36 -17.48 10.30
CA ALA A 56 -20.24 -16.72 9.40
C ALA A 56 -21.75 -16.82 9.73
N PRO A 57 -22.34 -18.00 10.05
CA PRO A 57 -23.74 -18.11 10.45
C PRO A 57 -24.08 -17.27 11.69
N HIS A 58 -23.13 -17.15 12.62
CA HIS A 58 -23.26 -16.32 13.82
C HIS A 58 -23.42 -14.84 13.46
N VAL A 59 -22.63 -14.33 12.51
CA VAL A 59 -22.74 -12.95 12.00
C VAL A 59 -24.09 -12.69 11.32
N VAL A 60 -24.56 -13.64 10.48
CA VAL A 60 -25.84 -13.51 9.76
C VAL A 60 -27.02 -13.43 10.73
N ARG A 61 -27.03 -14.28 11.76
CA ARG A 61 -28.08 -14.26 12.78
C ARG A 61 -28.08 -12.97 13.59
N MET A 62 -26.91 -12.47 13.99
CA MET A 62 -26.79 -11.27 14.81
C MET A 62 -27.24 -10.00 14.10
N ARG A 63 -27.17 -9.96 12.76
CA ARG A 63 -27.78 -8.87 11.98
C ARG A 63 -29.29 -8.75 12.16
N ARG A 64 -29.95 -9.81 12.61
CA ARG A 64 -31.40 -9.84 12.88
C ARG A 64 -31.76 -9.44 14.31
N LEU A 65 -30.78 -9.40 15.23
CA LEU A 65 -30.99 -9.08 16.64
C LEU A 65 -30.77 -7.59 16.90
N GLN A 66 -31.77 -6.90 17.45
CA GLN A 66 -31.70 -5.46 17.76
C GLN A 66 -31.18 -5.24 19.19
N GLY A 67 -30.12 -4.45 19.37
CA GLY A 67 -29.62 -4.06 20.69
C GLY A 67 -28.18 -3.50 20.72
N PRO A 68 -27.82 -2.64 21.69
CA PRO A 68 -26.46 -2.09 21.79
C PRO A 68 -25.37 -3.16 22.02
N ARG A 69 -25.70 -4.22 22.78
CA ARG A 69 -24.79 -5.34 23.05
C ARG A 69 -24.66 -6.30 21.86
N SER A 70 -25.69 -6.41 21.02
CA SER A 70 -25.63 -7.26 19.81
C SER A 70 -24.63 -6.70 18.80
N LEU A 71 -24.52 -5.38 18.66
CA LEU A 71 -23.51 -4.70 17.84
C LEU A 71 -22.08 -4.99 18.28
N ALA A 72 -21.80 -4.91 19.59
CA ALA A 72 -20.47 -5.21 20.13
C ALA A 72 -20.08 -6.68 19.90
N ASN A 73 -21.01 -7.60 20.11
CA ASN A 73 -20.76 -9.01 19.90
C ASN A 73 -20.65 -9.36 18.40
N LEU A 74 -21.41 -8.69 17.53
CA LEU A 74 -21.26 -8.79 16.07
C LEU A 74 -19.87 -8.34 15.63
N ALA A 75 -19.40 -7.20 16.13
CA ALA A 75 -18.05 -6.71 15.83
C ALA A 75 -16.97 -7.70 16.29
N LEU A 76 -17.14 -8.34 17.45
CA LEU A 76 -16.23 -9.36 17.96
C LEU A 76 -16.19 -10.60 17.06
N VAL A 77 -17.34 -11.18 16.71
CA VAL A 77 -17.41 -12.39 15.88
C VAL A 77 -16.95 -12.11 14.44
N ALA A 78 -17.40 -11.00 13.85
CA ALA A 78 -16.98 -10.60 12.51
C ALA A 78 -15.50 -10.24 12.46
N GLY A 79 -14.97 -9.59 13.51
CA GLY A 79 -13.54 -9.29 13.65
C GLY A 79 -12.71 -10.57 13.76
N ALA A 80 -13.16 -11.56 14.53
CA ALA A 80 -12.49 -12.85 14.62
C ALA A 80 -12.49 -13.60 13.28
N ALA A 81 -13.62 -13.64 12.57
CA ALA A 81 -13.69 -14.24 11.24
C ALA A 81 -12.74 -13.54 10.26
N LEU A 82 -12.70 -12.20 10.28
CA LEU A 82 -11.79 -11.42 9.45
C LEU A 82 -10.31 -11.66 9.79
N ALA A 83 -9.99 -11.79 11.07
CA ALA A 83 -8.64 -12.12 11.53
C ALA A 83 -8.21 -13.49 11.03
N PHE A 84 -9.07 -14.51 11.11
CA PHE A 84 -8.79 -15.82 10.53
C PHE A 84 -8.55 -15.75 9.02
N ILE A 85 -9.40 -15.05 8.26
CA ILE A 85 -9.20 -14.87 6.80
C ILE A 85 -7.85 -14.19 6.53
N THR A 86 -7.50 -13.17 7.31
CA THR A 86 -6.24 -12.43 7.17
C THR A 86 -5.03 -13.32 7.45
N VAL A 87 -5.11 -14.17 8.47
CA VAL A 87 -4.06 -15.11 8.89
C VAL A 87 -3.95 -16.31 7.93
N ALA A 88 -5.02 -16.69 7.24
CA ALA A 88 -4.97 -17.74 6.22
C ALA A 88 -3.95 -17.44 5.12
N ILE A 89 -3.81 -16.17 4.75
CA ILE A 89 -2.93 -15.70 3.66
C ILE A 89 -1.46 -16.03 3.95
N PRO A 90 -0.82 -15.54 5.03
CA PRO A 90 0.59 -15.86 5.32
C PRO A 90 0.84 -17.32 5.72
N LEU A 91 -0.21 -18.07 6.06
CA LEU A 91 -0.09 -19.50 6.34
C LEU A 91 -0.05 -20.34 5.06
N GLN A 92 -0.76 -19.92 4.02
CA GLN A 92 -0.88 -20.67 2.76
C GLN A 92 0.08 -20.21 1.68
N LEU A 93 0.38 -18.91 1.67
CA LEU A 93 1.14 -18.24 0.62
C LEU A 93 2.52 -17.86 1.15
N ASP A 94 3.50 -17.85 0.25
CA ASP A 94 4.88 -17.49 0.56
C ASP A 94 5.27 -16.14 -0.06
N ASN A 95 6.32 -15.52 0.46
CA ASN A 95 7.00 -14.35 -0.13
C ASN A 95 6.04 -13.20 -0.55
N GLU A 96 6.05 -12.81 -1.82
CA GLU A 96 5.27 -11.72 -2.38
C GLU A 96 3.77 -12.01 -2.40
N TRP A 97 3.37 -13.28 -2.51
CA TRP A 97 1.97 -13.68 -2.56
C TRP A 97 1.22 -13.33 -1.28
N ILE A 98 1.93 -13.29 -0.14
CA ILE A 98 1.36 -12.79 1.12
C ILE A 98 0.96 -11.31 0.99
N THR A 99 1.86 -10.50 0.42
CA THR A 99 1.65 -9.07 0.24
C THR A 99 0.53 -8.79 -0.75
N LEU A 100 0.49 -9.55 -1.86
CA LEU A 100 -0.58 -9.50 -2.84
C LEU A 100 -1.94 -9.87 -2.22
N GLY A 101 -1.97 -10.96 -1.43
CA GLY A 101 -3.16 -11.41 -0.73
C GLY A 101 -3.69 -10.33 0.23
N TRP A 102 -2.81 -9.72 1.03
CA TRP A 102 -3.21 -8.63 1.93
C TRP A 102 -3.66 -7.37 1.21
N ALA A 103 -3.03 -7.00 0.09
CA ALA A 103 -3.44 -5.85 -0.71
C ALA A 103 -4.83 -6.05 -1.32
N LEU A 104 -5.07 -7.23 -1.90
CA LEU A 104 -6.37 -7.62 -2.45
C LEU A 104 -7.44 -7.70 -1.36
N LEU A 105 -7.10 -8.27 -0.20
CA LEU A 105 -8.00 -8.29 0.96
C LEU A 105 -8.33 -6.87 1.40
N GLY A 106 -7.35 -5.97 1.53
CA GLY A 106 -7.56 -4.56 1.86
C GLY A 106 -8.52 -3.87 0.88
N ALA A 107 -8.35 -4.07 -0.43
CA ALA A 107 -9.26 -3.55 -1.45
C ALA A 107 -10.68 -4.15 -1.33
N ALA A 108 -10.78 -5.45 -1.05
CA ALA A 108 -12.05 -6.12 -0.80
C ALA A 108 -12.75 -5.59 0.46
N LEU A 109 -12.02 -5.27 1.53
CA LEU A 109 -12.57 -4.64 2.74
C LEU A 109 -13.02 -3.20 2.47
N ALA A 110 -12.27 -2.44 1.68
CA ALA A 110 -12.70 -1.11 1.24
C ALA A 110 -14.00 -1.19 0.43
N TRP A 111 -14.14 -2.17 -0.46
CA TRP A 111 -15.40 -2.44 -1.17
C TRP A 111 -16.51 -2.86 -0.21
N LEU A 112 -16.25 -3.76 0.73
CA LEU A 112 -17.23 -4.22 1.71
C LEU A 112 -17.71 -3.06 2.60
N TYR A 113 -16.83 -2.12 2.93
CA TYR A 113 -17.18 -0.91 3.68
C TYR A 113 -18.21 -0.03 2.95
N THR A 114 -18.21 -0.03 1.61
CA THR A 114 -19.25 0.68 0.84
C THR A 114 -20.66 0.09 1.03
N ARG A 115 -20.75 -1.19 1.43
CA ARG A 115 -21.99 -1.92 1.69
C ARG A 115 -22.33 -1.97 3.19
N VAL A 116 -21.30 -1.98 4.04
CA VAL A 116 -21.42 -2.11 5.50
C VAL A 116 -20.48 -1.10 6.16
N PRO A 117 -20.93 0.14 6.40
CA PRO A 117 -20.08 1.23 6.89
C PRO A 117 -19.77 1.08 8.38
N HIS A 118 -18.95 0.10 8.74
CA HIS A 118 -18.52 -0.17 10.11
C HIS A 118 -17.07 0.28 10.33
N LYS A 119 -16.81 1.11 11.36
CA LYS A 119 -15.48 1.69 11.61
C LYS A 119 -14.39 0.65 11.87
N GLY A 120 -14.73 -0.49 12.48
CA GLY A 120 -13.78 -1.59 12.67
C GLY A 120 -13.26 -2.19 11.36
N LEU A 121 -14.11 -2.26 10.32
CA LEU A 121 -13.72 -2.75 8.99
C LEU A 121 -12.76 -1.77 8.31
N LEU A 122 -13.05 -0.47 8.43
CA LEU A 122 -12.20 0.60 7.92
C LEU A 122 -10.83 0.61 8.63
N ALA A 123 -10.80 0.42 9.95
CA ALA A 123 -9.56 0.33 10.72
C ALA A 123 -8.72 -0.88 10.28
N TRP A 124 -9.34 -2.05 10.06
CA TRP A 124 -8.64 -3.25 9.58
C TRP A 124 -8.11 -3.07 8.16
N CYS A 125 -8.90 -2.45 7.28
CA CYS A 125 -8.49 -2.06 5.93
C CYS A 125 -7.26 -1.14 5.96
N ALA A 126 -7.29 -0.09 6.78
CA ALA A 126 -6.15 0.81 6.98
C ALA A 126 -4.92 0.06 7.52
N GLY A 127 -5.10 -0.84 8.48
CA GLY A 127 -4.02 -1.67 9.04
C GLY A 127 -3.37 -2.58 7.99
N LEU A 128 -4.17 -3.23 7.14
CA LEU A 128 -3.66 -4.07 6.04
C LEU A 128 -2.87 -3.25 5.02
N PHE A 129 -3.39 -2.10 4.60
CA PHE A 129 -2.66 -1.22 3.69
C PHE A 129 -1.37 -0.68 4.32
N ALA A 130 -1.39 -0.33 5.61
CA ALA A 130 -0.19 0.07 6.32
C ALA A 130 0.85 -1.07 6.39
N ALA A 131 0.42 -2.31 6.66
CA ALA A 131 1.29 -3.48 6.68
C ALA A 131 1.90 -3.78 5.30
N VAL A 132 1.08 -3.73 4.24
CA VAL A 132 1.53 -3.88 2.85
C VAL A 132 2.53 -2.79 2.48
N PHE A 133 2.23 -1.53 2.80
CA PHE A 133 3.13 -0.41 2.55
C PHE A 133 4.46 -0.60 3.27
N ALA A 134 4.42 -0.88 4.57
CA ALA A 134 5.62 -1.07 5.36
C ALA A 134 6.46 -2.24 4.84
N ARG A 135 5.81 -3.34 4.45
CA ARG A 135 6.49 -4.50 3.89
C ARG A 135 7.15 -4.19 2.55
N LEU A 136 6.51 -3.46 1.64
CA LEU A 136 7.11 -3.17 0.33
C LEU A 136 8.17 -2.06 0.39
N VAL A 137 8.05 -1.11 1.32
CA VAL A 137 8.94 0.05 1.39
C VAL A 137 10.15 -0.21 2.28
N PHE A 138 9.97 -0.88 3.42
CA PHE A 138 11.04 -1.01 4.42
C PHE A 138 11.68 -2.41 4.46
N ASN A 139 11.02 -3.43 3.92
CA ASN A 139 11.60 -4.78 3.92
C ASN A 139 12.53 -4.99 2.73
N GLN A 140 13.83 -4.86 2.96
CA GLN A 140 14.85 -5.12 1.93
C GLN A 140 14.88 -6.58 1.46
N ALA A 141 14.38 -7.53 2.27
CA ALA A 141 14.32 -8.94 1.88
C ALA A 141 13.40 -9.18 0.68
N VAL A 142 12.52 -8.24 0.35
CA VAL A 142 11.68 -8.33 -0.85
C VAL A 142 12.54 -8.46 -2.11
N PHE A 143 13.77 -7.95 -2.16
CA PHE A 143 14.61 -8.07 -3.36
C PHE A 143 15.24 -9.45 -3.54
N SER A 144 15.24 -10.29 -2.50
CA SER A 144 15.89 -11.61 -2.49
C SER A 144 14.92 -12.79 -2.46
N TYR A 145 13.61 -12.57 -2.58
CA TYR A 145 12.61 -13.65 -2.56
C TYR A 145 12.74 -14.61 -3.73
N HIS A 146 12.96 -14.06 -4.94
CA HIS A 146 13.19 -14.84 -6.14
C HIS A 146 14.39 -14.28 -6.90
N PRO A 147 15.16 -15.13 -7.61
CA PRO A 147 16.13 -14.66 -8.58
C PRO A 147 15.48 -13.72 -9.59
N ARG A 148 16.28 -12.83 -10.16
CA ARG A 148 15.83 -11.94 -11.23
C ARG A 148 15.26 -12.73 -12.41
N GLY A 149 14.12 -12.27 -12.93
CA GLY A 149 13.48 -12.88 -14.09
C GLY A 149 14.29 -12.59 -15.36
N GLY A 150 14.21 -13.47 -16.37
CA GLY A 150 14.93 -13.28 -17.64
C GLY A 150 14.36 -12.17 -18.54
N MET A 151 13.16 -11.65 -18.24
CA MET A 151 12.54 -10.55 -18.97
C MET A 151 12.73 -9.23 -18.23
N VAL A 152 13.25 -8.22 -18.93
CA VAL A 152 13.63 -6.91 -18.35
C VAL A 152 12.44 -6.08 -17.85
N VAL A 153 11.24 -6.26 -18.41
CA VAL A 153 10.06 -5.44 -18.08
C VAL A 153 8.90 -6.27 -17.49
N LEU A 154 8.71 -7.50 -17.96
CA LEU A 154 7.73 -8.44 -17.41
C LEU A 154 8.40 -9.33 -16.36
N ASN A 155 9.01 -8.71 -15.36
CA ASN A 155 9.58 -9.39 -14.22
C ASN A 155 8.53 -9.58 -13.12
N TRP A 156 8.93 -10.24 -12.03
CA TRP A 156 8.02 -10.47 -10.92
C TRP A 156 7.84 -9.25 -10.00
N TYR A 157 8.83 -8.35 -9.97
CA TYR A 157 8.76 -7.09 -9.24
C TYR A 157 7.60 -6.22 -9.77
N LEU A 158 7.37 -6.24 -11.09
CA LEU A 158 6.27 -5.54 -11.75
C LEU A 158 4.94 -5.89 -11.09
N TYR A 159 4.55 -7.17 -11.09
CA TYR A 159 3.26 -7.54 -10.50
C TYR A 159 3.25 -7.39 -8.97
N ALA A 160 4.38 -7.63 -8.30
CA ALA A 160 4.50 -7.54 -6.85
C ALA A 160 4.27 -6.13 -6.31
N TYR A 161 4.63 -5.08 -7.07
CA TYR A 161 4.41 -3.68 -6.69
C TYR A 161 3.21 -3.04 -7.39
N LEU A 162 2.94 -3.39 -8.66
CA LEU A 162 1.85 -2.80 -9.43
C LEU A 162 0.47 -3.21 -8.88
N VAL A 163 0.28 -4.50 -8.55
CA VAL A 163 -1.01 -4.98 -8.03
C VAL A 163 -1.36 -4.29 -6.69
N PRO A 164 -0.45 -4.20 -5.70
CA PRO A 164 -0.71 -3.41 -4.49
C PRO A 164 -0.96 -1.94 -4.80
N ALA A 165 -0.17 -1.29 -5.66
CA ALA A 165 -0.40 0.12 -6.02
C ALA A 165 -1.83 0.34 -6.59
N VAL A 166 -2.27 -0.54 -7.50
CA VAL A 166 -3.65 -0.52 -8.02
C VAL A 166 -4.68 -0.70 -6.91
N CYS A 167 -4.43 -1.61 -5.95
CA CYS A 167 -5.31 -1.81 -4.80
C CYS A 167 -5.42 -0.54 -3.93
N PHE A 168 -4.33 0.20 -3.71
CA PHE A 168 -4.35 1.48 -2.98
C PHE A 168 -5.22 2.51 -3.70
N PHE A 169 -5.05 2.68 -5.02
CA PHE A 169 -5.87 3.62 -5.80
C PHE A 169 -7.34 3.19 -5.89
N ALA A 170 -7.61 1.90 -6.04
CA ALA A 170 -8.96 1.35 -6.07
C ALA A 170 -9.68 1.58 -4.74
N ALA A 171 -9.03 1.25 -3.62
CA ALA A 171 -9.57 1.50 -2.29
C ALA A 171 -9.81 3.00 -2.04
N ALA A 172 -8.88 3.87 -2.46
CA ALA A 172 -9.07 5.31 -2.36
C ALA A 172 -10.31 5.82 -3.12
N ARG A 173 -10.54 5.31 -4.34
CA ARG A 173 -11.73 5.67 -5.13
C ARG A 173 -13.01 5.16 -4.49
N LEU A 174 -13.02 3.94 -3.94
CA LEU A 174 -14.19 3.36 -3.28
C LEU A 174 -14.58 4.13 -2.00
N LEU A 175 -13.60 4.73 -1.32
CA LEU A 175 -13.80 5.43 -0.05
C LEU A 175 -14.04 6.94 -0.16
N LYS A 176 -13.79 7.54 -1.34
CA LYS A 176 -13.74 9.00 -1.55
C LYS A 176 -14.97 9.78 -1.05
N ASP A 177 -16.16 9.22 -1.20
CA ASP A 177 -17.43 9.88 -0.88
C ASP A 177 -18.08 9.35 0.40
N ARG A 178 -17.27 8.76 1.31
CA ARG A 178 -17.74 8.08 2.54
C ARG A 178 -17.03 8.65 3.79
N ASP A 179 -17.51 8.30 4.98
CA ASP A 179 -16.82 8.61 6.26
C ASP A 179 -15.60 7.69 6.45
N ASP A 180 -14.56 7.96 5.68
CA ASP A 180 -13.35 7.16 5.58
C ASP A 180 -12.27 7.54 6.63
N ARG A 181 -12.67 8.24 7.69
CA ARG A 181 -11.77 8.61 8.79
C ARG A 181 -11.72 7.51 9.83
N VAL A 182 -10.56 6.87 9.95
CA VAL A 182 -10.30 5.85 10.99
C VAL A 182 -10.31 6.48 12.37
N LEU A 183 -9.59 7.59 12.53
CA LEU A 183 -9.50 8.38 13.75
C LEU A 183 -9.90 9.84 13.45
N PRO A 184 -10.59 10.54 14.36
CA PRO A 184 -11.04 11.92 14.13
C PRO A 184 -9.90 12.89 13.80
N ALA A 185 -8.71 12.65 14.34
CA ALA A 185 -7.52 13.50 14.16
C ALA A 185 -6.76 13.22 12.85
N LEU A 186 -7.02 12.11 12.17
CA LEU A 186 -6.28 11.72 10.96
C LEU A 186 -7.04 12.13 9.68
N PRO A 187 -6.32 12.40 8.58
CA PRO A 187 -6.97 12.57 7.29
C PRO A 187 -7.65 11.27 6.85
N GLY A 188 -8.73 11.41 6.06
CA GLY A 188 -9.45 10.28 5.49
C GLY A 188 -8.55 9.38 4.65
N LEU A 189 -8.79 8.08 4.71
CA LEU A 189 -7.96 7.06 4.06
C LEU A 189 -7.88 7.27 2.53
N SER A 190 -8.94 7.75 1.90
CA SER A 190 -9.01 8.13 0.47
C SER A 190 -8.02 9.23 0.07
N ARG A 191 -7.54 10.04 1.02
CA ARG A 191 -6.54 11.08 0.77
C ARG A 191 -5.11 10.56 0.91
N ILE A 192 -4.90 9.57 1.79
CA ILE A 192 -3.58 9.02 2.11
C ILE A 192 -3.19 7.90 1.14
N LEU A 193 -4.11 6.98 0.84
CA LEU A 193 -3.83 5.82 0.00
C LEU A 193 -3.27 6.17 -1.40
N PRO A 194 -3.74 7.20 -2.12
CA PRO A 194 -3.14 7.56 -3.40
C PRO A 194 -1.66 7.96 -3.30
N ALA A 195 -1.24 8.58 -2.19
CA ALA A 195 0.16 8.90 -1.95
C ALA A 195 0.98 7.62 -1.73
N GLY A 196 0.46 6.67 -0.95
CA GLY A 196 1.07 5.35 -0.78
C GLY A 196 1.22 4.60 -2.11
N GLY A 197 0.16 4.56 -2.92
CA GLY A 197 0.20 3.97 -4.26
C GLY A 197 1.20 4.65 -5.18
N ALA A 198 1.31 5.98 -5.16
CA ALA A 198 2.31 6.73 -5.93
C ALA A 198 3.74 6.40 -5.49
N VAL A 199 4.00 6.29 -4.19
CA VAL A 199 5.31 5.86 -3.67
C VAL A 199 5.65 4.45 -4.15
N LEU A 200 4.69 3.51 -4.12
CA LEU A 200 4.92 2.15 -4.62
C LEU A 200 5.24 2.12 -6.12
N LEU A 201 4.54 2.92 -6.94
CA LEU A 201 4.86 3.05 -8.36
C LEU A 201 6.23 3.70 -8.60
N PHE A 202 6.61 4.67 -7.78
CA PHE A 202 7.93 5.29 -7.86
C PHE A 202 9.03 4.30 -7.48
N LEU A 203 8.83 3.49 -6.43
CA LEU A 203 9.75 2.41 -6.07
C LEU A 203 9.85 1.39 -7.20
N LEU A 204 8.72 0.97 -7.76
CA LEU A 204 8.69 0.06 -8.91
C LEU A 204 9.53 0.61 -10.08
N LEU A 205 9.36 1.87 -10.46
CA LEU A 205 10.19 2.50 -11.48
C LEU A 205 11.70 2.38 -11.18
N ASN A 206 12.11 2.64 -9.94
CA ASN A 206 13.52 2.54 -9.57
C ASN A 206 14.00 1.08 -9.57
N ILE A 207 13.16 0.13 -9.17
CA ILE A 207 13.47 -1.31 -9.19
C ILE A 207 13.61 -1.80 -10.63
N GLU A 208 12.73 -1.43 -11.55
CA GLU A 208 12.81 -1.80 -12.97
C GLU A 208 14.08 -1.25 -13.63
N ILE A 209 14.46 -0.01 -13.31
CA ILE A 209 15.72 0.56 -13.82
C ILE A 209 16.92 -0.15 -13.19
N ALA A 210 16.90 -0.44 -11.89
CA ALA A 210 17.95 -1.22 -11.25
C ALA A 210 18.07 -2.62 -11.86
N ASP A 211 16.94 -3.28 -12.13
CA ASP A 211 16.86 -4.60 -12.74
C ASP A 211 17.43 -4.55 -14.16
N ALA A 212 16.97 -3.65 -15.02
CA ALA A 212 17.42 -3.55 -16.40
C ALA A 212 18.95 -3.40 -16.58
N PHE A 213 19.63 -2.74 -15.63
CA PHE A 213 21.08 -2.51 -15.67
C PHE A 213 21.89 -3.49 -14.81
N SER A 214 21.24 -4.33 -14.00
CA SER A 214 21.93 -5.35 -13.21
C SER A 214 22.32 -6.54 -14.09
N THR A 215 23.50 -7.12 -13.88
CA THR A 215 24.01 -8.30 -14.64
C THR A 215 24.07 -9.59 -13.84
N GLY A 216 23.97 -9.53 -12.50
CA GLY A 216 23.98 -10.70 -11.60
C GLY A 216 22.59 -11.22 -11.21
N PRO A 217 22.49 -12.29 -10.40
CA PRO A 217 21.20 -12.87 -9.98
C PRO A 217 20.45 -12.03 -8.92
N VAL A 218 21.12 -11.01 -8.35
CA VAL A 218 20.58 -10.11 -7.31
C VAL A 218 20.57 -8.68 -7.85
N LEU A 219 19.56 -7.90 -7.45
CA LEU A 219 19.46 -6.46 -7.75
C LEU A 219 20.64 -5.70 -7.13
N THR A 220 21.36 -4.93 -7.93
CA THR A 220 22.40 -4.02 -7.45
C THR A 220 21.97 -2.57 -7.65
N PHE A 221 21.72 -1.88 -6.53
CA PHE A 221 21.38 -0.45 -6.55
C PHE A 221 22.66 0.40 -6.60
N ASN A 222 23.22 0.57 -7.80
CA ASN A 222 24.39 1.42 -8.01
C ASN A 222 23.96 2.87 -8.29
N LEU A 223 23.43 3.57 -7.29
CA LEU A 223 22.93 4.94 -7.41
C LEU A 223 24.01 6.04 -7.56
N ALA A 224 25.30 5.71 -7.39
CA ALA A 224 26.41 6.67 -7.42
C ALA A 224 27.65 6.20 -8.20
N HIS A 225 27.69 4.93 -8.64
CA HIS A 225 28.80 4.33 -9.39
C HIS A 225 28.27 3.47 -10.55
N GLY A 226 27.03 3.74 -10.99
CA GLY A 226 26.42 3.09 -12.13
C GLY A 226 27.07 3.52 -13.44
N SER A 227 26.68 2.87 -14.54
CA SER A 227 27.03 3.41 -15.86
C SER A 227 26.29 4.73 -16.10
N LEU A 228 26.86 5.64 -16.92
CA LEU A 228 26.20 6.88 -17.30
C LEU A 228 24.78 6.63 -17.85
N ALA A 229 24.59 5.54 -18.61
CA ALA A 229 23.30 5.14 -19.14
C ALA A 229 22.28 4.79 -18.03
N GLN A 230 22.73 4.16 -16.94
CA GLN A 230 21.89 3.84 -15.78
C GLN A 230 21.46 5.12 -15.05
N ASP A 231 22.39 6.04 -14.79
CA ASP A 231 22.12 7.30 -14.08
C ASP A 231 21.15 8.20 -14.86
N LEU A 232 21.37 8.32 -16.17
CA LEU A 232 20.46 9.03 -17.09
C LEU A 232 19.09 8.35 -17.14
N SER A 233 19.01 7.02 -17.12
CA SER A 233 17.74 6.30 -17.11
C SER A 233 16.92 6.60 -15.86
N TYR A 234 17.54 6.64 -14.67
CA TYR A 234 16.87 7.08 -13.45
C TYR A 234 16.35 8.51 -13.57
N THR A 235 17.15 9.43 -14.09
CA THR A 235 16.77 10.85 -14.21
C THR A 235 15.64 11.06 -15.22
N ILE A 236 15.70 10.42 -16.39
CA ILE A 236 14.61 10.44 -17.37
C ILE A 236 13.36 9.80 -16.76
N GLY A 237 13.49 8.66 -16.09
CA GLY A 237 12.40 7.97 -15.43
C GLY A 237 11.71 8.86 -14.38
N TRP A 238 12.47 9.52 -13.51
CA TRP A 238 11.95 10.43 -12.49
C TRP A 238 11.25 11.64 -13.12
N ALA A 239 11.79 12.18 -14.21
CA ALA A 239 11.18 13.30 -14.93
C ALA A 239 9.83 12.90 -15.54
N VAL A 240 9.78 11.76 -16.22
CA VAL A 240 8.54 11.20 -16.78
C VAL A 240 7.52 10.94 -15.66
N PHE A 241 7.95 10.31 -14.57
CA PHE A 241 7.07 10.05 -13.42
C PHE A 241 6.52 11.33 -12.82
N ALA A 242 7.36 12.36 -12.62
CA ALA A 242 6.96 13.65 -12.10
C ALA A 242 5.94 14.35 -13.02
N ILE A 243 6.14 14.31 -14.34
CA ILE A 243 5.19 14.85 -15.32
C ILE A 243 3.85 14.12 -15.25
N LEU A 244 3.86 12.78 -15.27
CA LEU A 244 2.64 11.96 -15.16
C LEU A 244 1.91 12.23 -13.84
N MET A 245 2.65 12.33 -12.73
CA MET A 245 2.10 12.67 -11.42
C MET A 245 1.52 14.09 -11.40
N LEU A 246 2.14 15.05 -12.08
CA LEU A 246 1.63 16.42 -12.20
C LEU A 246 0.32 16.45 -12.99
N VAL A 247 0.26 15.75 -14.14
CA VAL A 247 -0.96 15.61 -14.95
C VAL A 247 -2.06 14.95 -14.12
N ALA A 248 -1.75 13.87 -13.40
CA ALA A 248 -2.69 13.21 -12.49
C ALA A 248 -3.16 14.15 -11.34
N GLY A 249 -2.26 14.99 -10.81
CA GLY A 249 -2.57 15.96 -9.75
C GLY A 249 -3.41 17.14 -10.23
N VAL A 250 -3.24 17.58 -11.47
CA VAL A 250 -4.08 18.60 -12.12
C VAL A 250 -5.47 18.05 -12.42
N THR A 251 -5.55 16.88 -13.07
CA THR A 251 -6.83 16.22 -13.42
C THR A 251 -7.64 15.84 -12.18
N SER A 252 -6.98 15.36 -11.11
CA SER A 252 -7.62 15.03 -9.83
C SER A 252 -7.85 16.25 -8.93
N ARG A 253 -7.47 17.46 -9.36
CA ARG A 253 -7.51 18.71 -8.58
C ARG A 253 -6.79 18.65 -7.21
N SER A 254 -5.90 17.69 -6.99
CA SER A 254 -5.18 17.51 -5.71
C SER A 254 -3.99 18.45 -5.60
N ARG A 255 -4.03 19.41 -4.67
CA ARG A 255 -2.90 20.31 -4.38
C ARG A 255 -1.67 19.53 -3.93
N VAL A 256 -1.85 18.53 -3.08
CA VAL A 256 -0.76 17.70 -2.55
C VAL A 256 -0.03 16.97 -3.68
N ALA A 257 -0.76 16.34 -4.60
CA ALA A 257 -0.15 15.64 -5.74
C ALA A 257 0.63 16.59 -6.66
N ARG A 258 0.10 17.79 -6.92
CA ARG A 258 0.81 18.81 -7.72
C ARG A 258 2.10 19.27 -7.05
N VAL A 259 2.05 19.58 -5.75
CA VAL A 259 3.24 20.02 -4.99
C VAL A 259 4.29 18.91 -4.96
N ALA A 260 3.90 17.67 -4.68
CA ALA A 260 4.81 16.53 -4.68
C ALA A 260 5.44 16.29 -6.07
N ALA A 261 4.67 16.41 -7.14
CA ALA A 261 5.18 16.30 -8.50
C ALA A 261 6.17 17.42 -8.86
N ILE A 262 5.90 18.66 -8.46
CA ILE A 262 6.81 19.79 -8.65
C ILE A 262 8.10 19.58 -7.85
N LEU A 263 8.00 19.17 -6.58
CA LEU A 263 9.17 18.87 -5.75
C LEU A 263 10.03 17.76 -6.38
N LEU A 264 9.41 16.68 -6.86
CA LEU A 264 10.12 15.61 -7.54
C LEU A 264 10.77 16.08 -8.84
N LEU A 265 10.09 16.90 -9.64
CA LEU A 265 10.65 17.46 -10.88
C LEU A 265 11.86 18.35 -10.57
N THR A 266 11.76 19.22 -9.57
CA THR A 266 12.88 20.06 -9.10
C THR A 266 14.05 19.21 -8.64
N ALA A 267 13.79 18.17 -7.83
CA ALA A 267 14.84 17.24 -7.39
C ALA A 267 15.49 16.50 -8.58
N THR A 268 14.70 16.13 -9.58
CA THR A 268 15.18 15.47 -10.81
C THR A 268 16.09 16.38 -11.62
N VAL A 269 15.68 17.65 -11.82
CA VAL A 269 16.50 18.65 -12.52
C VAL A 269 17.80 18.88 -11.75
N LEU A 270 17.74 19.04 -10.44
CA LEU A 270 18.92 19.24 -9.62
C LEU A 270 19.87 18.04 -9.71
N LYS A 271 19.34 16.80 -9.62
CA LYS A 271 20.12 15.57 -9.80
C LYS A 271 20.79 15.54 -11.18
N ALA A 272 20.05 15.84 -12.24
CA ALA A 272 20.57 15.85 -13.61
C ALA A 272 21.81 16.76 -13.75
N PHE A 273 21.73 17.98 -13.21
CA PHE A 273 22.83 18.95 -13.30
C PHE A 273 23.99 18.67 -12.34
N LEU A 274 23.72 18.27 -11.10
CA LEU A 274 24.75 18.09 -10.09
C LEU A 274 25.48 16.75 -10.20
N HIS A 275 24.79 15.69 -10.61
CA HIS A 275 25.32 14.32 -10.61
C HIS A 275 25.59 13.83 -12.04
N ASP A 276 24.55 13.78 -12.87
CA ASP A 276 24.68 13.10 -14.17
C ASP A 276 25.56 13.91 -15.13
N LEU A 277 25.33 15.22 -15.22
CA LEU A 277 26.12 16.12 -16.07
C LEU A 277 27.50 16.46 -15.49
N SER A 278 27.71 16.29 -14.18
CA SER A 278 29.04 16.48 -13.59
C SER A 278 29.97 15.30 -13.86
N SER A 279 29.43 14.11 -14.12
CA SER A 279 30.21 12.95 -14.55
C SER A 279 30.88 13.15 -15.93
N LEU A 280 30.39 14.09 -16.75
CA LEU A 280 31.00 14.48 -18.01
C LEU A 280 32.34 15.19 -17.78
N SER A 281 33.34 14.89 -18.61
CA SER A 281 34.68 15.49 -18.53
C SER A 281 34.75 16.86 -19.23
N GLY A 282 35.67 17.72 -18.76
CA GLY A 282 36.03 18.98 -19.44
C GLY A 282 34.99 20.10 -19.36
N LEU A 283 34.72 20.76 -20.49
CA LEU A 283 33.84 21.95 -20.59
C LEU A 283 32.38 21.68 -20.21
N TYR A 284 31.87 20.47 -20.43
CA TYR A 284 30.46 20.14 -20.20
C TYR A 284 30.07 20.23 -18.73
N ARG A 285 31.00 19.92 -17.81
CA ARG A 285 30.81 20.11 -16.37
C ARG A 285 30.63 21.58 -16.00
N VAL A 286 31.50 22.45 -16.53
CA VAL A 286 31.46 23.89 -16.27
C VAL A 286 30.19 24.51 -16.88
N ALA A 287 29.87 24.16 -18.12
CA ALA A 287 28.66 24.63 -18.79
C ALA A 287 27.37 24.21 -18.06
N SER A 288 27.35 23.01 -17.47
CA SER A 288 26.20 22.51 -16.71
C SER A 288 25.97 23.28 -15.41
N PHE A 289 27.04 23.63 -14.67
CA PHE A 289 26.93 24.47 -13.48
C PHE A 289 26.50 25.91 -13.81
N VAL A 290 27.04 26.49 -14.89
CA VAL A 290 26.62 27.82 -15.35
C VAL A 290 25.15 27.81 -15.80
N GLY A 291 24.73 26.79 -16.55
CA GLY A 291 23.35 26.61 -16.97
C GLY A 291 22.39 26.48 -15.78
N LEU A 292 22.76 25.70 -14.76
CA LEU A 292 21.98 25.58 -13.52
C LEU A 292 21.86 26.93 -12.80
N ALA A 293 22.96 27.67 -12.65
CA ALA A 293 22.96 28.99 -12.02
C ALA A 293 22.04 29.98 -12.75
N MET A 294 22.09 30.01 -14.08
CA MET A 294 21.18 30.83 -14.88
C MET A 294 19.72 30.40 -14.76
N CYS A 295 19.44 29.10 -14.72
CA CYS A 295 18.08 28.58 -14.56
C CYS A 295 17.49 28.96 -13.20
N LEU A 296 18.27 28.81 -12.12
CA LEU A 296 17.86 29.23 -10.76
C LEU A 296 17.65 30.74 -10.69
N ALA A 297 18.52 31.54 -11.30
CA ALA A 297 18.34 32.98 -11.39
C ALA A 297 17.04 33.34 -12.13
N GLY A 298 16.76 32.67 -13.26
CA GLY A 298 15.51 32.86 -14.01
C GLY A 298 14.27 32.51 -13.19
N VAL A 299 14.28 31.37 -12.49
CA VAL A 299 13.18 30.95 -11.60
C VAL A 299 12.99 31.96 -10.46
N ALA A 300 14.07 32.42 -9.83
CA ALA A 300 14.02 33.42 -8.78
C ALA A 300 13.38 34.75 -9.27
N VAL A 301 13.76 35.21 -10.46
CA VAL A 301 13.18 36.42 -11.07
C VAL A 301 11.69 36.24 -11.38
N ILE A 302 11.29 35.08 -11.90
CA ILE A 302 9.86 34.77 -12.17
C ILE A 302 9.06 34.76 -10.86
N LEU A 303 9.58 34.10 -9.81
CA LEU A 303 8.91 34.06 -8.51
C LEU A 303 8.77 35.45 -7.89
N GLN A 304 9.83 36.28 -7.93
CA GLN A 304 9.77 37.66 -7.47
C GLN A 304 8.72 38.48 -8.22
N LYS A 305 8.70 38.37 -9.56
CA LYS A 305 7.85 39.19 -10.41
C LYS A 305 6.37 38.80 -10.35
N PHE A 306 6.06 37.51 -10.22
CA PHE A 306 4.68 37.00 -10.33
C PHE A 306 4.03 36.61 -9.00
N VAL A 307 4.81 36.22 -7.99
CA VAL A 307 4.27 35.69 -6.73
C VAL A 307 4.40 36.71 -5.60
N LEU A 308 5.60 37.28 -5.40
CA LEU A 308 5.86 38.17 -4.25
C LEU A 308 5.27 39.57 -4.45
N ARG A 309 5.36 40.12 -5.67
CA ARG A 309 4.84 41.48 -5.97
C ARG A 309 3.31 41.59 -5.92
N ARG A 310 2.57 40.47 -5.95
CA ARG A 310 1.11 40.48 -5.81
C ARG A 310 0.65 40.64 -4.36
N THR A 311 1.47 40.23 -3.39
CA THR A 311 1.14 40.34 -1.96
C THR A 311 1.25 41.79 -1.47
N GLU A 312 2.25 42.53 -1.94
CA GLU A 312 2.45 43.96 -1.61
C GLU A 312 1.42 44.90 -2.27
N ALA A 313 0.73 44.45 -3.32
CA ALA A 313 -0.31 45.23 -4.00
C ALA A 313 -1.72 44.95 -3.46
N SER A 314 -1.85 44.04 -2.49
CA SER A 314 -3.13 43.64 -1.86
C SER A 314 -3.22 43.97 -0.37
N GLU A 315 -2.21 44.64 0.19
CA GLU A 315 -2.25 45.39 1.46
C GLU A 315 -2.44 46.88 1.16
#